data_AF-A0A9Q2QI15-F1
#
_entry.id   AF-A0A9Q2QI15-F1
#
_cell.length_a   1.000
_cell.length_b   1.000
_cell.length_c   1.000
_cell.angle_alpha   90.00
_cell.angle_beta   90.00
_cell.angle_gamma   90.00
#
_symmetry.space_group_name_H-M   'P 1'
#
loop_
_entity.id
_entity.type
_entity.pdbx_description
1 polymer ?
#
loop_
_entity_poly.entity_id
_entity_poly.type
_entity_poly.pdbx_seq_one_letter_code
_entity_poly.pdbx_strand_id
1 'polypeptide(L)'
;KFSKAVFFDHNSEFKIQETKEEQEIAVLCKQLIQNTIIYWNYCYLTQKLINAPNSEDVQNLLQVMLSGTVMNWAHVNMYGEYDFRNIDDSPNRFDMQAILSYTAKNGDKE
;
A
#
# COMPACT_ATOMS: atom_id res chain seq x y z
N LYS A 1 -13.33 -5.68 -3.56
CA LYS A 1 -13.21 -5.80 -2.08
C LYS A 1 -12.47 -4.59 -1.50
N PHE A 2 -11.23 -4.29 -1.92
CA PHE A 2 -10.49 -3.09 -1.47
C PHE A 2 -11.23 -1.76 -1.73
N SER A 3 -11.80 -1.59 -2.92
CA SER A 3 -12.49 -0.34 -3.28
C SER A 3 -13.82 -0.12 -2.53
N LYS A 4 -14.43 -1.17 -1.96
CA LYS A 4 -15.59 -1.05 -1.05
C LYS A 4 -15.18 -0.65 0.37
N ALA A 5 -13.95 -0.96 0.77
CA ALA A 5 -13.46 -0.63 2.11
C ALA A 5 -13.01 0.83 2.24
N VAL A 6 -12.54 1.42 1.14
CA VAL A 6 -12.23 2.86 1.05
C VAL A 6 -13.51 3.71 0.96
N PHE A 7 -14.63 3.12 0.53
CA PHE A 7 -15.88 3.81 0.28
C PHE A 7 -16.99 3.23 1.17
N PHE A 8 -16.92 3.59 2.44
CA PHE A 8 -17.69 2.95 3.49
C PHE A 8 -18.89 3.75 3.98
N ASP A 9 -18.95 5.03 3.64
CA ASP A 9 -20.09 5.85 4.01
C ASP A 9 -21.32 5.48 3.14
N HIS A 10 -22.48 5.37 3.79
CA HIS A 10 -23.79 5.10 3.18
C HIS A 10 -23.85 3.94 2.17
N ASN A 11 -23.34 2.75 2.52
CA ASN A 11 -23.51 1.51 1.73
C ASN A 11 -22.94 1.58 0.29
N SER A 12 -21.98 2.48 0.06
CA SER A 12 -21.45 2.81 -1.28
C SER A 12 -22.45 3.51 -2.23
N GLU A 13 -23.52 4.10 -1.71
CA GLU A 13 -24.46 4.91 -2.50
C GLU A 13 -24.11 6.41 -2.39
N PHE A 14 -23.89 7.03 -3.54
CA PHE A 14 -23.69 8.47 -3.66
C PHE A 14 -25.01 9.20 -3.38
N LYS A 15 -25.27 9.59 -2.12
CA LYS A 15 -26.35 10.56 -1.82
C LYS A 15 -25.90 12.02 -1.79
N ILE A 16 -24.58 12.28 -1.79
CA ILE A 16 -24.01 13.61 -1.61
C ILE A 16 -23.65 14.30 -2.95
N GLN A 17 -23.72 13.58 -4.08
CA GLN A 17 -23.14 14.03 -5.35
C GLN A 17 -24.22 14.16 -6.41
N GLU A 18 -24.89 15.31 -6.43
CA GLU A 18 -25.92 15.63 -7.43
C GLU A 18 -25.30 15.82 -8.82
N THR A 19 -23.98 16.06 -8.91
CA THR A 19 -23.29 16.31 -10.18
C THR A 19 -22.28 15.20 -10.56
N LYS A 20 -22.11 15.00 -11.87
CA LYS A 20 -21.12 14.07 -12.45
C LYS A 20 -19.68 14.41 -12.02
N GLU A 21 -19.39 15.69 -11.84
CA GLU A 21 -18.06 16.18 -11.47
C GLU A 21 -17.68 15.74 -10.05
N GLU A 22 -18.59 15.84 -9.09
CA GLU A 22 -18.35 15.38 -7.72
C GLU A 22 -18.13 13.85 -7.66
N GLN A 23 -18.82 13.10 -8.51
CA GLN A 23 -18.61 11.65 -8.69
C GLN A 23 -17.24 11.32 -9.23
N GLU A 24 -16.76 12.08 -10.21
CA GLU A 24 -15.42 11.91 -10.75
C GLU A 24 -14.35 12.21 -9.70
N ILE A 25 -14.50 13.30 -8.94
CA ILE A 25 -13.58 13.65 -7.84
C ILE A 25 -13.51 12.52 -6.81
N ALA A 26 -14.66 12.00 -6.37
CA ALA A 26 -14.70 10.94 -5.38
C ALA A 26 -14.05 9.63 -5.87
N VAL A 27 -14.24 9.27 -7.14
CA VAL A 27 -13.59 8.12 -7.76
C VAL A 27 -12.07 8.30 -7.83
N LEU A 28 -11.60 9.50 -8.20
CA LEU A 28 -10.17 9.81 -8.26
C LEU A 28 -9.51 9.80 -6.87
N CYS A 29 -10.14 10.41 -5.86
CA CYS A 29 -9.65 10.37 -4.48
C CYS A 29 -9.53 8.94 -3.96
N LYS A 30 -10.52 8.09 -4.28
CA LYS A 30 -10.49 6.68 -3.93
C LYS A 30 -9.33 5.95 -4.60
N GLN A 31 -9.12 6.15 -5.91
CA GLN A 31 -7.99 5.55 -6.62
C GLN A 31 -6.66 6.01 -6.03
N LEU A 32 -6.55 7.29 -5.66
CA LEU A 32 -5.35 7.86 -5.03
C LEU A 32 -5.05 7.19 -3.69
N ILE A 33 -6.05 7.03 -2.81
CA ILE A 33 -5.88 6.34 -1.52
C ILE A 33 -5.42 4.89 -1.74
N GLN A 34 -6.05 4.18 -2.68
CA GLN A 34 -5.68 2.81 -3.01
C GLN A 34 -4.23 2.70 -3.50
N ASN A 35 -3.83 3.58 -4.42
CA ASN A 35 -2.48 3.61 -4.96
C ASN A 35 -1.45 3.95 -3.88
N THR A 36 -1.79 4.85 -2.95
CA THR A 36 -0.91 5.24 -1.84
C THR A 36 -0.63 4.07 -0.90
N ILE A 37 -1.65 3.28 -0.57
CA ILE A 37 -1.51 2.08 0.28
C ILE A 37 -0.69 1.02 -0.44
N ILE A 38 -0.97 0.76 -1.72
CA ILE A 38 -0.21 -0.20 -2.52
C ILE A 38 1.27 0.22 -2.60
N TYR A 39 1.52 1.50 -2.84
CA TYR A 39 2.88 2.05 -2.86
C TYR A 39 3.59 1.83 -1.52
N TRP A 40 2.94 2.15 -0.41
CA TRP A 40 3.48 1.91 0.92
C TRP A 40 3.79 0.42 1.17
N ASN A 41 2.89 -0.48 0.76
CA ASN A 41 3.09 -1.93 0.83
C ASN A 41 4.34 -2.38 0.07
N TYR A 42 4.56 -1.84 -1.15
CA TYR A 42 5.75 -2.13 -1.93
C TYR A 42 7.03 -1.64 -1.27
N CYS A 43 7.04 -0.42 -0.73
CA CYS A 43 8.19 0.11 0.01
C CYS A 43 8.53 -0.77 1.21
N TYR A 44 7.52 -1.12 2.01
CA TYR A 44 7.70 -1.95 3.20
C TYR A 44 8.23 -3.35 2.88
N LEU A 45 7.58 -4.04 1.93
CA LEU A 45 7.97 -5.40 1.58
C LEU A 45 9.33 -5.44 0.88
N THR A 46 9.66 -4.45 0.05
CA THR A 46 10.99 -4.36 -0.59
C THR A 46 12.09 -4.09 0.44
N GLN A 47 11.86 -3.18 1.40
CA GLN A 47 12.81 -2.97 2.50
C GLN A 47 12.99 -4.24 3.35
N LYS A 48 11.92 -5.01 3.58
CA LYS A 48 11.99 -6.31 4.27
C LYS A 48 12.81 -7.33 3.49
N LEU A 49 12.70 -7.35 2.15
CA LEU A 49 13.54 -8.20 1.30
C LEU A 49 15.02 -7.83 1.40
N ILE A 50 15.34 -6.53 1.32
CA ILE A 50 16.72 -6.04 1.41
C ILE A 50 17.35 -6.42 2.76
N ASN A 51 16.56 -6.38 3.83
CA ASN A 51 17.01 -6.65 5.19
C ASN A 51 16.92 -8.14 5.59
N ALA A 52 16.47 -9.03 4.69
CA ALA A 52 16.31 -10.44 5.00
C ALA A 52 17.68 -11.12 5.20
N PRO A 53 17.86 -11.93 6.27
CA PRO A 53 19.18 -12.43 6.65
C PRO A 53 19.67 -13.62 5.83
N ASN A 54 18.76 -14.37 5.17
CA ASN A 54 19.09 -15.59 4.43
C ASN A 54 18.25 -15.73 3.15
N SER A 55 18.68 -16.62 2.25
CA SER A 55 18.04 -16.84 0.95
C SER A 55 16.63 -17.43 1.05
N GLU A 56 16.36 -18.24 2.08
CA GLU A 56 15.04 -18.86 2.30
C GLU A 56 13.97 -17.80 2.66
N ASP A 57 14.30 -16.87 3.54
CA ASP A 57 13.45 -15.73 3.92
C ASP A 57 13.16 -14.82 2.73
N VAL A 58 14.16 -14.59 1.87
CA VAL A 58 13.98 -13.85 0.61
C VAL A 58 12.98 -14.57 -0.30
N GLN A 59 13.14 -15.88 -0.51
CA GLN A 59 12.22 -16.66 -1.35
C GLN A 59 10.80 -16.66 -0.80
N ASN A 60 10.64 -16.84 0.51
CA ASN A 60 9.33 -16.79 1.17
C ASN A 60 8.65 -15.43 1.00
N LEU A 61 9.38 -14.34 1.21
CA LEU A 61 8.87 -12.98 1.02
C LEU A 61 8.52 -12.70 -0.45
N LEU A 62 9.31 -13.20 -1.40
CA LEU A 62 8.99 -13.10 -2.83
C LEU A 62 7.70 -13.84 -3.19
N GLN A 63 7.50 -15.05 -2.66
CA GLN A 63 6.24 -15.79 -2.86
C GLN A 63 5.04 -15.03 -2.28
N VAL A 64 5.20 -14.42 -1.10
CA VAL A 64 4.16 -13.57 -0.49
C VAL A 64 3.85 -12.36 -1.37
N MET A 65 4.84 -11.70 -1.95
CA MET A 65 4.62 -10.59 -2.89
C MET A 65 3.87 -11.05 -4.15
N LEU A 66 4.30 -12.16 -4.75
CA LEU A 66 3.72 -12.72 -5.98
C LEU A 66 2.27 -13.18 -5.79
N SER A 67 1.90 -13.61 -4.57
CA SER A 67 0.53 -14.02 -4.23
C SER A 67 -0.50 -12.88 -4.18
N GLY A 68 -0.09 -11.61 -4.36
CA GLY A 68 -0.99 -10.46 -4.36
C GLY A 68 -1.16 -9.77 -3.00
N THR A 69 -0.32 -10.11 -2.01
CA THR A 69 -0.33 -9.51 -0.67
C THR A 69 -0.11 -7.99 -0.68
N VAL A 70 0.51 -7.45 -1.73
CA VAL A 70 0.68 -6.01 -1.98
C VAL A 70 -0.64 -5.24 -2.09
N MET A 71 -1.76 -5.93 -2.35
CA MET A 71 -3.11 -5.34 -2.38
C MET A 71 -3.83 -5.43 -1.02
N ASN A 72 -3.20 -5.99 0.00
CA ASN A 72 -3.80 -6.07 1.33
C ASN A 72 -3.86 -4.69 1.98
N TRP A 73 -5.00 -4.38 2.58
CA TRP A 73 -5.29 -3.07 3.18
C TRP A 73 -5.81 -3.20 4.61
N ALA A 74 -5.98 -4.42 5.11
CA ALA A 74 -6.53 -4.68 6.44
C ALA A 74 -5.67 -4.13 7.60
N HIS A 75 -4.41 -3.77 7.33
CA HIS A 75 -3.52 -3.11 8.29
C HIS A 75 -3.73 -1.59 8.37
N VAL A 76 -4.55 -1.02 7.49
CA VAL A 76 -4.96 0.38 7.52
C VAL A 76 -6.36 0.45 8.09
N ASN A 77 -6.53 1.15 9.22
CA ASN A 77 -7.85 1.46 9.74
C ASN A 77 -8.51 2.49 8.82
N MET A 78 -9.59 2.13 8.14
CA MET A 78 -10.36 3.02 7.27
C MET A 78 -11.57 3.65 7.98
N TYR A 79 -11.95 3.14 9.14
CA TYR A 79 -13.23 3.41 9.82
C TYR A 79 -13.04 4.09 11.19
N GLY A 80 -11.90 4.73 11.40
CA GLY A 80 -11.53 5.34 12.68
C GLY A 80 -11.40 6.86 12.62
N GLU A 81 -11.29 7.46 13.80
CA GLU A 81 -10.81 8.83 13.93
C GLU A 81 -9.29 8.84 13.77
N TYR A 82 -8.79 9.74 12.92
CA TYR A 82 -7.37 9.94 12.72
C TYR A 82 -6.91 11.15 13.53
N ASP A 83 -5.99 10.93 14.45
CA ASP A 83 -5.33 11.99 15.18
C ASP A 83 -3.95 12.25 14.57
N PHE A 84 -3.81 13.38 13.87
CA PHE A 84 -2.57 13.80 13.22
C PHE A 84 -1.72 14.76 14.07
N ARG A 85 -2.04 14.94 15.36
CA ARG A 85 -1.31 15.88 16.23
C ARG A 85 0.10 15.42 16.58
N ASN A 86 0.33 14.10 16.58
CA ASN A 86 1.62 13.47 16.87
C ASN A 86 2.09 12.64 15.67
N ILE A 87 2.15 13.24 14.49
CA ILE A 87 2.80 12.60 13.36
C ILE A 87 4.28 12.47 13.71
N ASP A 88 4.76 11.24 13.73
CA ASP A 88 6.18 10.95 13.80
C ASP A 88 6.81 11.41 12.48
N ASP A 89 7.40 12.61 12.52
CA ASP A 89 8.14 13.27 11.45
C ASP A 89 9.57 12.71 11.30
N SER A 90 9.85 11.51 11.83
CA SER A 90 11.15 10.87 11.63
C SER A 90 11.49 10.85 10.12
N PRO A 91 12.58 11.52 9.73
CA PRO A 91 12.96 11.52 8.32
C PRO A 91 13.39 10.10 7.94
N ASN A 92 12.86 9.64 6.80
CA ASN A 92 13.18 8.36 6.14
C ASN A 92 12.67 7.11 6.86
N ARG A 93 11.35 6.89 6.85
CA ARG A 93 10.73 5.58 7.17
C ARG A 93 11.23 4.44 6.28
N PHE A 94 11.72 4.76 5.08
CA PHE A 94 12.25 3.81 4.10
C PHE A 94 13.57 4.34 3.54
N ASP A 95 14.54 3.44 3.31
CA ASP A 95 15.73 3.77 2.54
C ASP A 95 15.38 3.72 1.06
N MET A 96 14.97 4.87 0.52
CA MET A 96 14.57 4.98 -0.87
C MET A 96 15.71 4.71 -1.85
N GLN A 97 16.97 4.98 -1.46
CA GLN A 97 18.11 4.71 -2.31
C GLN A 97 18.35 3.20 -2.42
N ALA A 98 18.28 2.47 -1.30
CA ALA A 98 18.38 1.01 -1.31
C ALA A 98 17.20 0.37 -2.08
N ILE A 99 15.97 0.85 -1.88
CA ILE A 99 14.79 0.33 -2.58
C ILE A 99 14.88 0.54 -4.09
N LEU A 100 15.28 1.72 -4.56
CA LEU A 100 15.36 2.03 -5.99
C LEU A 100 16.55 1.37 -6.68
N SER A 101 17.64 1.09 -5.94
CA SER A 101 18.82 0.39 -6.46
C SER A 101 18.70 -1.13 -6.36
N TYR A 102 17.70 -1.64 -5.64
CA TYR A 102 17.48 -3.07 -5.50
C TYR A 102 17.13 -3.71 -6.84
N THR A 103 18.02 -4.57 -7.31
CA THR A 103 17.76 -5.47 -8.43
C THR A 103 17.65 -6.87 -7.85
N ALA A 104 16.51 -7.52 -8.04
CA ALA A 104 16.40 -8.94 -7.73
C ALA A 104 17.44 -9.66 -8.59
N LYS A 105 18.46 -10.23 -7.95
CA LYS A 105 19.34 -11.18 -8.64
C LYS A 105 18.41 -12.28 -9.14
N ASN A 106 18.15 -12.30 -10.44
CA ASN A 106 17.56 -13.47 -11.10
C ASN A 106 18.37 -14.64 -10.57
N GLY A 107 17.68 -15.57 -9.89
CA GLY A 107 18.32 -16.69 -9.21
C GLY A 107 19.41 -17.25 -10.10
N ASP A 108 20.58 -17.46 -9.50
CA ASP A 108 21.67 -18.24 -10.05
C ASP A 108 21.04 -19.52 -10.62
N LYS A 109 20.82 -19.51 -11.94
CA LYS A 109 20.53 -20.70 -12.72
C LYS A 109 21.88 -21.40 -12.87
N GLU A 110 22.24 -22.16 -11.84
CA GLU A 110 22.97 -23.41 -12.06
C GLU A 110 21.99 -24.48 -12.58
#